data_AF-A0A257AD34-F1
#
_entry.id   AF-A0A257AD34-F1
#
_cell.length_a   1.000
_cell.length_b   1.000
_cell.length_c   1.000
_cell.angle_alpha   90.00
_cell.angle_beta   90.00
_cell.angle_gamma   90.00
#
_symmetry.space_group_name_H-M   'P 1'
#
loop_
_entity.id
_entity.type
_entity.pdbx_description
1 polymer ?
#
loop_
_entity_poly.entity_id
_entity_poly.type
_entity_poly.pdbx_seq_one_letter_code
_entity_poly.pdbx_strand_id
1 'polypeptide(L)'
;MAKKDTAMALMRRGLPEKTAQKIANYFTISSLKKASLEEICSKGISEKEAIAALNVLGIKAKKEKKKSEREKIIKEFAKIKGIGPSKAEALYKAGFRSLTELQLQPMEAIARAKGVGKKYAQIIKDYLTPSKEDVIEEFEKIKGIGKKKAQLLWDKGYRSLLDLKVASEKDLARIVGSNASAIKESVGHLEVRDVLAKVEKIPPPKIEEPKENALLRKKIEEILAERKEYLPRAIVDELIKNLVDQKIEKKKLEKIIDKAIQEYNKNLMDPQEACGIVAAQSIGEPGTQMTMRTFHYAGVAEINVTLGLPRLIEIVDARKEPSTPMMTVYLEGAYKVNKEMAKKMANKIEITRLINIAEIETDLENMRILVKPHLKAMERKDIEMEDVVKSIKTLRKVKVNEVKDGIEVKPSEETYKELQRITEEIKKVKIKGIEGIKRAIIRKEKDEYVIYTEGSNFEEILAMEGIDKTRTTTNDIQAIYNVLGIEAARNAIIDEAYGTLQEQGLNVDIRHIMLVADTMTSDGTVRPIGRQGISGEKSSVIARAAFEITVNHLLRAGRRGEIDELRGVAENVIVGQPIKLGTGSIELSIDVGKIRK
;
A
#
# COMPACT_ATOMS: atom_id res chain seq x y z
N MET A 1 50.85 31.86 25.56
CA MET A 1 49.96 32.53 26.53
C MET A 1 48.51 32.15 26.31
N ALA A 2 47.90 32.43 25.15
CA ALA A 2 46.47 32.22 24.89
C ALA A 2 45.86 30.84 25.26
N LYS A 3 46.55 29.71 25.04
CA LYS A 3 46.03 28.36 25.38
C LYS A 3 45.96 28.07 26.89
N LYS A 4 46.92 28.59 27.66
CA LYS A 4 46.92 28.43 29.13
C LYS A 4 45.85 29.33 29.76
N ASP A 5 45.66 30.52 29.20
CA ASP A 5 44.65 31.49 29.66
C ASP A 5 43.22 30.98 29.39
N THR A 6 42.97 30.36 28.23
CA THR A 6 41.67 29.73 27.94
C THR A 6 41.39 28.51 28.81
N ALA A 7 42.38 27.64 29.04
CA ALA A 7 42.22 26.50 29.94
C ALA A 7 41.94 26.96 31.38
N MET A 8 42.68 27.94 31.88
CA MET A 8 42.53 28.46 33.24
C MET A 8 41.18 29.20 33.44
N ALA A 9 40.71 29.91 32.41
CA ALA A 9 39.40 30.57 32.43
C ALA A 9 38.23 29.57 32.39
N LEU A 10 38.36 28.45 31.68
CA LEU A 10 37.36 27.37 31.67
C LEU A 10 37.34 26.59 32.99
N MET A 11 38.51 26.35 33.60
CA MET A 11 38.62 25.72 34.92
C MET A 11 38.01 26.58 36.04
N ARG A 12 38.27 27.90 36.04
CA ARG A 12 37.66 28.84 37.01
C ARG A 12 36.14 28.87 36.96
N ARG A 13 35.53 28.42 35.86
CA ARG A 13 34.08 28.39 35.68
C ARG A 13 33.48 26.98 35.82
N GLY A 14 34.25 26.01 36.30
CA GLY A 14 33.75 24.71 36.76
C GLY A 14 33.92 23.52 35.80
N LEU A 15 34.75 23.62 34.76
CA LEU A 15 35.06 22.48 33.88
C LEU A 15 36.21 21.63 34.42
N PRO A 16 36.15 20.28 34.29
CA PRO A 16 37.26 19.40 34.63
C PRO A 16 38.53 19.74 33.84
N GLU A 17 39.68 19.71 34.50
CA GLU A 17 40.98 20.12 33.94
C GLU A 17 41.33 19.41 32.63
N LYS A 18 41.05 18.11 32.54
CA LYS A 18 41.27 17.29 31.33
C LYS A 18 40.43 17.78 30.14
N THR A 19 39.19 18.18 30.39
CA THR A 19 38.26 18.66 29.36
C THR A 19 38.59 20.10 28.95
N ALA A 20 38.94 20.96 29.91
CA ALA A 20 39.35 22.34 29.65
C ALA A 20 40.63 22.42 28.79
N GLN A 21 41.62 21.54 29.04
CA GLN A 21 42.84 21.47 28.23
C GLN A 21 42.58 20.95 26.82
N LYS A 22 41.72 19.93 26.64
CA LYS A 22 41.32 19.43 25.32
C LYS A 22 40.64 20.50 24.47
N ILE A 23 39.77 21.30 25.08
CA ILE A 23 39.05 22.38 24.38
C ILE A 23 40.00 23.53 24.03
N ALA A 24 40.88 23.92 24.96
CA ALA A 24 41.84 25.00 24.77
C ALA A 24 42.88 24.72 23.65
N ASN A 25 43.08 23.45 23.30
CA ASN A 25 43.96 23.07 22.18
C ASN A 25 43.40 23.47 20.81
N TYR A 26 42.06 23.49 20.67
CA TYR A 26 41.39 23.73 19.38
C TYR A 26 40.67 25.08 19.31
N PHE A 27 40.28 25.65 20.45
CA PHE A 27 39.45 26.86 20.47
C PHE A 27 39.96 27.92 21.47
N THR A 28 39.85 29.18 21.04
CA THR A 28 39.89 30.36 21.92
C THR A 28 38.50 30.63 22.52
N ILE A 29 38.39 31.40 23.61
CA ILE A 29 37.09 31.73 24.21
C ILE A 29 36.17 32.45 23.20
N SER A 30 36.73 33.31 22.35
CA SER A 30 35.98 34.00 21.29
C SER A 30 35.50 33.07 20.18
N SER A 31 36.29 32.06 19.79
CA SER A 31 35.87 31.07 18.80
C SER A 31 34.87 30.07 19.38
N LEU A 32 35.02 29.67 20.65
CA LEU A 32 34.08 28.75 21.30
C LEU A 32 32.67 29.36 21.46
N LYS A 33 32.58 30.69 21.64
CA LYS A 33 31.29 31.39 21.68
C LYS A 33 30.56 31.42 20.34
N LYS A 34 31.26 31.24 19.22
CA LYS A 34 30.70 31.27 17.85
C LYS A 34 30.56 29.87 17.23
N ALA A 35 31.23 28.87 17.78
CA ALA A 35 31.26 27.52 17.24
C ALA A 35 29.92 26.80 17.45
N SER A 36 29.51 26.01 16.45
CA SER A 36 28.34 25.14 16.56
C SER A 36 28.67 23.86 17.32
N LEU A 37 27.65 23.17 17.85
CA LEU A 37 27.83 21.94 18.63
C LEU A 37 28.46 20.82 17.78
N GLU A 38 28.16 20.79 16.48
CA GLU A 38 28.73 19.83 15.52
C GLU A 38 30.20 20.11 15.21
N GLU A 39 30.61 21.38 15.13
CA GLU A 39 32.02 21.76 14.95
C GLU A 39 32.88 21.33 16.14
N ILE A 40 32.36 21.42 17.36
CA ILE A 40 33.08 21.00 18.58
C ILE A 40 33.18 19.47 18.64
N CYS A 41 32.10 18.75 18.30
CA CYS A 41 32.10 17.27 18.26
C CYS A 41 33.01 16.71 17.17
N SER A 42 33.13 17.38 16.02
CA SER A 42 34.02 16.97 14.92
C SER A 42 35.51 16.92 15.29
N LYS A 43 35.89 17.57 16.39
CA LYS A 43 37.27 17.59 16.93
C LYS A 43 37.53 16.54 18.01
N GLY A 44 36.63 15.55 18.15
CA GLY A 44 36.80 14.41 19.06
C GLY A 44 36.44 14.70 20.52
N ILE A 45 35.67 15.77 20.77
CA ILE A 45 35.11 16.10 22.09
C ILE A 45 33.73 15.45 22.19
N SER A 46 33.42 14.82 23.32
CA SER A 46 32.12 14.18 23.50
C SER A 46 30.98 15.21 23.58
N GLU A 47 29.78 14.84 23.11
CA GLU A 47 28.61 15.74 23.08
C GLU A 47 28.28 16.30 24.47
N LYS A 48 28.48 15.49 25.53
CA LYS A 48 28.32 15.89 26.93
C LYS A 48 29.33 16.96 27.37
N GLU A 49 30.60 16.82 26.97
CA GLU A 49 31.66 17.79 27.28
C GLU A 49 31.48 19.10 26.51
N ALA A 50 31.01 19.03 25.25
CA ALA A 50 30.70 20.20 24.43
C ALA A 50 29.53 21.02 25.01
N ILE A 51 28.47 20.34 25.48
CA ILE A 51 27.33 20.98 26.15
C ILE A 51 27.74 21.63 27.48
N ALA A 52 28.56 20.93 28.28
CA ALA A 52 29.08 21.48 29.53
C ALA A 52 29.90 22.75 29.28
N ALA A 53 30.75 22.77 28.24
CA ALA A 53 31.55 23.92 27.90
C ALA A 53 30.75 25.14 27.42
N LEU A 54 29.71 24.92 26.61
CA LEU A 54 28.81 25.98 26.15
C LEU A 54 27.93 26.55 27.28
N ASN A 55 27.46 25.69 28.19
CA ASN A 55 26.68 26.11 29.37
C ASN A 55 27.51 26.98 30.33
N VAL A 56 28.77 26.60 30.56
CA VAL A 56 29.72 27.36 31.41
C VAL A 56 30.05 28.74 30.82
N LEU A 57 29.86 28.94 29.51
CA LEU A 57 30.01 30.23 28.83
C LEU A 57 28.71 31.04 28.76
N GLY A 58 27.61 30.55 29.35
CA GLY A 58 26.31 31.22 29.37
C GLY A 58 25.55 31.15 28.06
N ILE A 59 25.92 30.25 27.14
CA ILE A 59 25.26 30.07 25.84
C ILE A 59 24.39 28.82 25.91
N LYS A 60 23.06 28.98 25.83
CA LYS A 60 22.15 27.85 25.67
C LYS A 60 22.51 27.11 24.37
N ALA A 61 22.89 25.84 24.48
CA ALA A 61 23.11 24.96 23.33
C ALA A 61 21.84 24.90 22.46
N LYS A 62 21.83 25.63 21.34
CA LYS A 62 20.79 25.47 20.32
C LYS A 62 21.09 24.16 19.59
N LYS A 63 20.39 23.07 19.96
CA LYS A 63 20.22 21.93 19.05
C LYS A 63 19.57 22.48 17.78
N GLU A 64 20.28 22.49 16.65
CA GLU A 64 19.60 22.68 15.38
C GLU A 64 18.56 21.57 15.27
N LYS A 65 17.27 21.95 15.18
CA LYS A 65 16.21 21.00 14.79
C LYS A 65 16.69 20.33 13.50
N LYS A 66 16.69 19.00 13.44
CA LYS A 66 16.86 18.24 12.19
C LYS A 66 15.90 18.85 11.16
N LYS A 67 16.41 19.71 10.28
CA LYS A 67 15.60 20.35 9.24
C LYS A 67 15.06 19.24 8.37
N SER A 68 13.75 19.19 8.19
CA SER A 68 13.09 18.23 7.30
C SER A 68 13.80 18.26 5.94
N GLU A 69 13.94 17.11 5.27
CA GLU A 69 14.59 17.04 3.95
C GLU A 69 13.99 18.05 2.96
N ARG A 70 12.68 18.32 3.09
CA ARG A 70 11.97 19.40 2.40
C ARG A 70 12.63 20.78 2.54
N GLU A 71 13.02 21.19 3.74
CA GLU A 71 13.67 22.50 3.95
C GLU A 71 15.08 22.55 3.37
N LYS A 72 15.79 21.40 3.34
CA LYS A 72 17.10 21.31 2.70
C LYS A 72 16.99 21.47 1.18
N ILE A 73 16.04 20.76 0.57
CA ILE A 73 15.79 20.79 -0.88
C ILE A 73 15.30 22.18 -1.33
N ILE A 74 14.38 22.80 -0.59
CA ILE A 74 13.90 24.16 -0.91
C ILE A 74 15.04 25.18 -0.82
N LYS A 75 15.94 25.04 0.18
CA LYS A 75 17.14 25.90 0.27
C LYS A 75 18.10 25.65 -0.87
N GLU A 76 18.25 24.43 -1.35
CA GLU A 76 19.08 24.12 -2.52
C GLU A 76 18.52 24.75 -3.79
N PHE A 77 17.21 24.66 -4.03
CA PHE A 77 16.58 25.34 -5.16
C PHE A 77 16.62 26.87 -5.07
N ALA A 78 16.57 27.43 -3.85
CA ALA A 78 16.68 28.86 -3.62
C ALA A 78 18.11 29.42 -3.84
N LYS A 79 19.14 28.57 -3.95
CA LYS A 79 20.50 29.00 -4.32
C LYS A 79 20.61 29.43 -5.78
N ILE A 80 19.66 29.03 -6.64
CA ILE A 80 19.66 29.42 -8.06
C ILE A 80 19.36 30.91 -8.17
N LYS A 81 20.27 31.65 -8.82
CA LYS A 81 20.19 33.11 -8.95
C LYS A 81 18.92 33.50 -9.72
N GLY A 82 18.00 34.24 -9.07
CA GLY A 82 16.74 34.70 -9.66
C GLY A 82 15.48 33.92 -9.26
N ILE A 83 15.60 32.89 -8.41
CA ILE A 83 14.47 32.12 -7.87
C ILE A 83 14.23 32.48 -6.40
N GLY A 84 13.05 33.00 -6.08
CA GLY A 84 12.62 33.23 -4.70
C GLY A 84 12.10 31.96 -4.00
N PRO A 85 11.95 31.97 -2.67
CA PRO A 85 11.54 30.79 -1.88
C PRO A 85 10.18 30.22 -2.30
N SER A 86 9.24 31.07 -2.72
CA SER A 86 7.94 30.64 -3.24
C SER A 86 8.04 29.78 -4.51
N LYS A 87 9.02 30.05 -5.38
CA LYS A 87 9.24 29.28 -6.61
C LYS A 87 10.04 28.02 -6.38
N ALA A 88 11.00 28.05 -5.44
CA ALA A 88 11.67 26.85 -4.96
C ALA A 88 10.66 25.85 -4.36
N GLU A 89 9.66 26.36 -3.61
CA GLU A 89 8.57 25.53 -3.11
C GLU A 89 7.66 25.00 -4.23
N ALA A 90 7.40 25.81 -5.27
CA ALA A 90 6.63 25.36 -6.44
C ALA A 90 7.33 24.22 -7.19
N LEU A 91 8.67 24.25 -7.33
CA LEU A 91 9.44 23.17 -7.93
C LEU A 91 9.38 21.89 -7.08
N TYR A 92 9.50 22.02 -5.75
CA TYR A 92 9.34 20.88 -4.85
C TYR A 92 7.93 20.25 -4.94
N LYS A 93 6.87 21.09 -4.97
CA LYS A 93 5.48 20.62 -5.15
C LYS A 93 5.23 19.98 -6.51
N ALA A 94 6.00 20.34 -7.53
CA ALA A 94 5.94 19.72 -8.85
C ALA A 94 6.67 18.36 -8.91
N GLY A 95 7.30 17.92 -7.83
CA GLY A 95 7.92 16.59 -7.70
C GLY A 95 9.44 16.56 -7.86
N PHE A 96 10.10 17.70 -8.09
CA PHE A 96 11.57 17.75 -8.22
C PHE A 96 12.24 17.68 -6.84
N ARG A 97 13.18 16.74 -6.68
CA ARG A 97 13.85 16.45 -5.41
C ARG A 97 15.34 16.80 -5.39
N SER A 98 15.97 17.07 -6.54
CA SER A 98 17.39 17.46 -6.62
C SER A 98 17.69 18.43 -7.77
N LEU A 99 18.82 19.14 -7.69
CA LEU A 99 19.32 20.00 -8.77
C LEU A 99 19.66 19.19 -10.04
N THR A 100 20.18 17.97 -9.86
CA THR A 100 20.49 17.03 -10.94
C THR A 100 19.22 16.61 -11.68
N GLU A 101 18.12 16.43 -10.96
CA GLU A 101 16.82 16.12 -11.56
C GLU A 101 16.27 17.31 -12.37
N LEU A 102 16.42 18.56 -11.89
CA LEU A 102 16.09 19.75 -12.67
C LEU A 102 16.96 19.88 -13.93
N GLN A 103 18.23 19.48 -13.87
CA GLN A 103 19.13 19.49 -15.02
C GLN A 103 18.72 18.48 -16.10
N LEU A 104 18.22 17.30 -15.69
CA LEU A 104 17.79 16.24 -16.60
C LEU A 104 16.41 16.48 -17.23
N GLN A 105 15.61 17.39 -16.68
CA GLN A 105 14.23 17.60 -17.13
C GLN A 105 14.16 18.65 -18.25
N PRO A 106 13.24 18.52 -19.22
CA PRO A 106 13.13 19.48 -20.31
C PRO A 106 12.59 20.83 -19.81
N MET A 107 12.96 21.92 -20.49
CA MET A 107 12.52 23.28 -20.11
C MET A 107 11.00 23.41 -20.00
N GLU A 108 10.24 22.70 -20.83
CA GLU A 108 8.77 22.72 -20.80
C GLU A 108 8.18 22.08 -19.53
N ALA A 109 8.80 21.02 -19.01
CA ALA A 109 8.36 20.37 -17.77
C ALA A 109 8.55 21.31 -16.57
N ILE A 110 9.68 22.03 -16.54
CA ILE A 110 9.97 23.03 -15.50
C ILE A 110 9.01 24.22 -15.62
N ALA A 111 8.69 24.66 -16.84
CA ALA A 111 7.79 25.78 -17.08
C ALA A 111 6.33 25.50 -16.69
N ARG A 112 5.89 24.22 -16.73
CA ARG A 112 4.55 23.78 -16.30
C ARG A 112 4.36 23.83 -14.78
N ALA A 113 5.43 23.90 -13.99
CA ALA A 113 5.31 24.07 -12.54
C ALA A 113 4.58 25.39 -12.22
N LYS A 114 3.50 25.29 -11.44
CA LYS A 114 2.59 26.41 -11.13
C LYS A 114 3.36 27.56 -10.47
N GLY A 115 3.55 28.66 -11.20
CA GLY A 115 4.27 29.86 -10.71
C GLY A 115 5.71 30.04 -11.19
N VAL A 116 6.28 29.08 -11.95
CA VAL A 116 7.63 29.19 -12.54
C VAL A 116 7.56 29.81 -13.94
N GLY A 117 6.82 29.22 -14.88
CA GLY A 117 6.67 29.75 -16.24
C GLY A 117 7.95 29.69 -17.10
N LYS A 118 7.82 29.98 -18.41
CA LYS A 118 8.92 29.81 -19.40
C LYS A 118 10.16 30.67 -19.09
N LYS A 119 9.98 31.92 -18.66
CA LYS A 119 11.09 32.84 -18.37
C LYS A 119 12.00 32.34 -17.22
N TYR A 120 11.42 31.75 -16.17
CA TYR A 120 12.21 31.25 -15.04
C TYR A 120 12.74 29.84 -15.29
N ALA A 121 12.04 29.01 -16.06
CA ALA A 121 12.59 27.74 -16.55
C ALA A 121 13.86 27.97 -17.38
N GLN A 122 13.92 29.06 -18.17
CA GLN A 122 15.10 29.46 -18.91
C GLN A 122 16.27 29.80 -17.98
N ILE A 123 16.02 30.63 -16.96
CA ILE A 123 17.02 31.04 -15.95
C ILE A 123 17.55 29.82 -15.17
N ILE A 124 16.66 28.88 -14.80
CA ILE A 124 17.03 27.64 -14.12
C ILE A 124 18.00 26.83 -14.99
N LYS A 125 17.67 26.64 -16.27
CA LYS A 125 18.52 25.87 -17.18
C LYS A 125 19.81 26.59 -17.53
N ASP A 126 19.80 27.91 -17.72
CA ASP A 126 21.01 28.72 -17.91
C ASP A 126 21.99 28.58 -16.74
N TYR A 127 21.47 28.46 -15.51
CA TYR A 127 22.30 28.26 -14.33
C TYR A 127 22.85 26.82 -14.22
N LEU A 128 22.13 25.83 -14.75
CA LEU A 128 22.42 24.40 -14.59
C LEU A 128 23.16 23.76 -15.78
N THR A 129 23.36 24.49 -16.89
CA THR A 129 24.03 23.96 -18.08
C THR A 129 25.49 24.40 -18.15
N PRO A 130 26.40 23.53 -18.63
CA PRO A 130 27.79 23.90 -18.87
C PRO A 130 27.91 24.92 -20.01
N SER A 131 29.13 25.41 -20.25
CA SER A 131 29.42 26.60 -21.04
C SER A 131 28.79 26.58 -22.44
N LYS A 132 28.50 27.78 -23.00
CA LYS A 132 27.86 27.95 -24.33
C LYS A 132 28.59 27.18 -25.45
N GLU A 133 29.90 27.00 -25.31
CA GLU A 133 30.75 26.35 -26.29
C GLU A 133 30.54 24.82 -26.30
N ASP A 134 30.43 24.18 -25.13
CA ASP A 134 30.26 22.73 -24.99
C ASP A 134 28.96 22.21 -25.63
N VAL A 135 27.87 22.96 -25.47
CA VAL A 135 26.55 22.56 -26.00
C VAL A 135 26.47 22.77 -27.52
N ILE A 136 27.16 23.77 -28.05
CA ILE A 136 27.26 23.96 -29.51
C ILE A 136 28.03 22.80 -30.13
N GLU A 137 29.12 22.35 -29.50
CA GLU A 137 29.86 21.15 -29.95
C GLU A 137 29.01 19.87 -29.87
N GLU A 138 28.18 19.70 -28.84
CA GLU A 138 27.25 18.56 -28.76
C GLU A 138 26.20 18.58 -29.87
N PHE A 139 25.65 19.74 -30.21
CA PHE A 139 24.68 19.87 -31.30
C PHE A 139 25.30 19.70 -32.68
N GLU A 140 26.56 20.08 -32.87
CA GLU A 140 27.29 19.84 -34.13
C GLU A 140 27.50 18.35 -34.43
N LYS A 141 27.59 17.49 -33.40
CA LYS A 141 27.71 16.04 -33.58
C LYS A 141 26.46 15.39 -34.20
N ILE A 142 25.33 16.11 -34.25
CA ILE A 142 24.07 15.64 -34.82
C ILE A 142 24.06 15.87 -36.34
N LYS A 143 23.78 14.81 -37.12
CA LYS A 143 23.72 14.89 -38.59
C LYS A 143 22.74 16.00 -39.02
N GLY A 144 23.25 16.99 -39.77
CA GLY A 144 22.45 18.06 -40.37
C GLY A 144 22.37 19.37 -39.58
N ILE A 145 23.08 19.49 -38.45
CA ILE A 145 23.23 20.75 -37.70
C ILE A 145 24.63 21.32 -37.92
N GLY A 146 24.74 22.52 -38.49
CA GLY A 146 26.01 23.26 -38.55
C GLY A 146 26.10 24.33 -37.46
N LYS A 147 27.29 24.90 -37.24
CA LYS A 147 27.60 25.96 -36.25
C LYS A 147 26.54 27.05 -36.11
N LYS A 148 26.08 27.61 -37.24
CA LYS A 148 25.05 28.67 -37.26
C LYS A 148 23.68 28.19 -36.77
N LYS A 149 23.31 26.93 -37.04
CA LYS A 149 22.03 26.33 -36.63
C LYS A 149 22.08 25.89 -35.16
N ALA A 150 23.22 25.39 -34.68
CA ALA A 150 23.44 25.11 -33.26
C ALA A 150 23.36 26.38 -32.40
N GLN A 151 23.94 27.50 -32.88
CA GLN A 151 23.78 28.81 -32.25
C GLN A 151 22.32 29.28 -32.24
N LEU A 152 21.57 29.07 -33.33
CA LEU A 152 20.15 29.43 -33.40
C LEU A 152 19.29 28.62 -32.40
N LEU A 153 19.60 27.33 -32.22
CA LEU A 153 18.95 26.47 -31.23
C LEU A 153 19.26 26.92 -29.80
N TRP A 154 20.52 27.30 -29.54
CA TRP A 154 20.93 27.87 -28.26
C TRP A 154 20.18 29.16 -27.94
N ASP A 155 20.11 30.10 -28.90
CA ASP A 155 19.42 31.39 -28.72
C ASP A 155 17.91 31.23 -28.50
N LYS A 156 17.32 30.14 -29.00
CA LYS A 156 15.92 29.76 -28.74
C LYS A 156 15.71 28.95 -27.46
N GLY A 157 16.79 28.63 -26.74
CA GLY A 157 16.74 28.08 -25.40
C GLY A 157 16.88 26.56 -25.28
N TYR A 158 17.24 25.85 -26.36
CA TYR A 158 17.61 24.43 -26.29
C TYR A 158 19.03 24.31 -25.75
N ARG A 159 19.18 23.61 -24.61
CA ARG A 159 20.46 23.55 -23.88
C ARG A 159 20.97 22.13 -23.65
N SER A 160 20.23 21.11 -24.10
CA SER A 160 20.61 19.71 -23.98
C SER A 160 19.99 18.86 -25.09
N LEU A 161 20.60 17.71 -25.37
CA LEU A 161 20.04 16.72 -26.31
C LEU A 161 18.65 16.24 -25.88
N LEU A 162 18.36 16.20 -24.58
CA LEU A 162 17.04 15.86 -24.06
C LEU A 162 15.96 16.89 -24.44
N ASP A 163 16.32 18.19 -24.50
CA ASP A 163 15.38 19.23 -24.93
C ASP A 163 14.97 19.04 -26.40
N LEU A 164 15.88 18.51 -27.24
CA LEU A 164 15.58 18.18 -28.64
C LEU A 164 14.69 16.93 -28.79
N LYS A 165 14.78 15.94 -27.88
CA LYS A 165 13.92 14.73 -27.88
C LYS A 165 12.45 15.04 -27.58
N VAL A 166 12.24 16.01 -26.69
CA VAL A 166 10.91 16.40 -26.20
C VAL A 166 10.25 17.42 -27.13
N ALA A 167 11.05 18.23 -27.84
CA ALA A 167 10.56 19.24 -28.77
C ALA A 167 9.62 18.66 -29.82
N SER A 168 8.52 19.37 -30.10
CA SER A 168 7.63 19.01 -31.20
C SER A 168 8.35 19.25 -32.53
N GLU A 169 8.10 18.39 -33.51
CA GLU A 169 8.71 18.52 -34.84
C GLU A 169 8.30 19.85 -35.51
N LYS A 170 7.10 20.35 -35.21
CA LYS A 170 6.60 21.66 -35.66
C LYS A 170 7.41 22.83 -35.10
N ASP A 171 7.87 22.73 -33.85
CA ASP A 171 8.67 23.79 -33.22
C ASP A 171 10.12 23.77 -33.72
N LEU A 172 10.69 22.58 -33.95
CA LEU A 172 12.01 22.44 -34.59
C LEU A 172 11.98 22.90 -36.06
N ALA A 173 10.90 22.63 -36.80
CA ALA A 173 10.75 23.05 -38.19
C ALA A 173 10.72 24.57 -38.36
N ARG A 174 10.16 25.31 -37.38
CA ARG A 174 10.20 26.78 -37.37
C ARG A 174 11.60 27.36 -37.17
N ILE A 175 12.53 26.58 -36.62
CA ILE A 175 13.87 27.04 -36.24
C ILE A 175 14.91 26.58 -37.26
N VAL A 176 14.86 25.30 -37.66
CA VAL A 176 15.89 24.66 -38.49
C VAL A 176 15.38 24.32 -39.91
N GLY A 177 14.10 24.56 -40.17
CA GLY A 177 13.45 24.32 -41.47
C GLY A 177 13.29 22.82 -41.75
N SER A 178 13.64 22.42 -42.98
CA SER A 178 13.58 21.04 -43.48
C SER A 178 14.41 20.02 -42.69
N ASN A 179 15.36 20.46 -41.85
CA ASN A 179 16.23 19.57 -41.09
C ASN A 179 15.60 19.07 -39.77
N ALA A 180 14.40 19.53 -39.41
CA ALA A 180 13.74 19.13 -38.17
C ALA A 180 13.46 17.63 -38.09
N SER A 181 13.04 17.01 -39.20
CA SER A 181 12.77 15.57 -39.27
C SER A 181 14.05 14.74 -39.10
N ALA A 182 15.16 15.16 -39.71
CA ALA A 182 16.46 14.50 -39.55
C ALA A 182 17.01 14.59 -38.11
N ILE A 183 16.77 15.72 -37.43
CA ILE A 183 17.14 15.87 -36.01
C ILE A 183 16.28 14.92 -35.15
N LYS A 184 14.96 14.84 -35.39
CA LYS A 184 14.06 13.95 -34.65
C LYS A 184 14.42 12.47 -34.81
N GLU A 185 14.77 12.03 -36.02
CA GLU A 185 15.19 10.64 -36.27
C GLU A 185 16.49 10.28 -35.55
N SER A 186 17.46 11.21 -35.50
CA SER A 186 18.75 10.95 -34.85
C SER A 186 18.70 10.99 -33.32
N VAL A 187 17.83 11.82 -32.73
CA VAL A 187 17.79 12.03 -31.27
C VAL A 187 16.69 11.16 -30.60
N GLY A 188 15.65 10.77 -31.34
CA GLY A 188 14.51 9.97 -30.87
C GLY A 188 13.41 10.81 -30.20
N HIS A 189 12.24 10.20 -29.95
CA HIS A 189 11.10 10.88 -29.31
C HIS A 189 10.89 10.42 -27.86
N LEU A 190 10.58 11.36 -26.96
CA LEU A 190 10.14 11.08 -25.60
C LEU A 190 8.83 11.84 -25.33
N GLU A 191 7.74 11.15 -25.01
CA GLU A 191 6.47 11.79 -24.63
C GLU A 191 6.49 12.16 -23.13
N VAL A 192 6.02 13.37 -22.80
CA VAL A 192 6.03 13.91 -21.43
C VAL A 192 5.16 13.09 -20.45
N ARG A 193 4.24 12.25 -20.96
CA ARG A 193 3.41 11.36 -20.13
C ARG A 193 4.19 10.22 -19.48
N ASP A 194 5.29 9.77 -20.07
CA ASP A 194 6.07 8.64 -19.54
C ASP A 194 6.95 9.00 -18.33
N VAL A 195 7.17 10.30 -18.09
CA VAL A 195 8.00 10.78 -16.97
C VAL A 195 7.24 10.76 -15.64
N LEU A 196 5.90 10.87 -15.67
CA LEU A 196 5.04 10.87 -14.48
C LEU A 196 4.58 9.46 -14.07
N ALA A 197 4.70 8.46 -14.96
CA ALA A 197 4.27 7.09 -14.71
C ALA A 197 5.41 6.18 -14.20
N LYS A 198 6.31 6.71 -13.36
CA LYS A 198 7.14 5.87 -12.47
C LYS A 198 6.40 5.58 -11.16
N VAL A 199 5.16 5.08 -11.28
CA VAL A 199 4.81 3.94 -10.44
C VAL A 199 5.57 2.81 -11.11
N GLU A 200 6.55 2.23 -10.43
CA GLU A 200 7.25 1.05 -10.93
C GLU A 200 6.19 0.03 -11.34
N LYS A 201 5.89 -0.05 -12.64
CA LYS A 201 5.41 -1.29 -13.22
C LYS A 201 6.59 -2.22 -13.07
N ILE A 202 6.71 -2.83 -11.90
CA ILE A 202 7.54 -4.00 -11.69
C ILE A 202 7.07 -4.95 -12.80
N PRO A 203 7.88 -5.19 -13.85
CA PRO A 203 7.47 -6.15 -14.85
C PRO A 203 7.23 -7.46 -14.09
N PRO A 204 6.12 -8.18 -14.38
CA PRO A 204 5.85 -9.44 -13.70
C PRO A 204 7.13 -10.28 -13.77
N PRO A 205 7.53 -10.95 -12.67
CA PRO A 205 8.78 -11.67 -12.61
C PRO A 205 8.86 -12.58 -13.82
N LYS A 206 9.86 -12.34 -14.68
CA LYS A 206 10.14 -13.22 -15.81
C LYS A 206 10.65 -14.52 -15.21
N ILE A 207 9.77 -15.52 -15.16
CA ILE A 207 10.15 -16.89 -14.82
C ILE A 207 11.06 -17.35 -15.96
N GLU A 208 12.36 -17.44 -15.70
CA GLU A 208 13.32 -18.02 -16.65
C GLU A 208 13.05 -19.53 -16.72
N GLU A 209 12.21 -19.95 -17.65
CA GLU A 209 11.98 -21.37 -17.90
C GLU A 209 13.27 -22.03 -18.45
N PRO A 210 13.65 -23.23 -17.97
CA PRO A 210 14.76 -23.99 -18.53
C PRO A 210 14.61 -24.19 -20.04
N LYS A 211 15.71 -24.08 -20.80
CA LYS A 211 15.68 -24.19 -22.28
C LYS A 211 15.05 -25.50 -22.78
N GLU A 212 15.19 -26.60 -22.06
CA GLU A 212 14.57 -27.89 -22.37
C GLU A 212 13.03 -27.86 -22.22
N ASN A 213 12.53 -27.21 -21.17
CA ASN A 213 11.09 -27.05 -20.94
C ASN A 213 10.46 -26.18 -22.01
N ALA A 214 11.13 -25.11 -22.42
CA ALA A 214 10.66 -24.24 -23.50
C ALA A 214 10.59 -24.97 -24.86
N LEU A 215 11.51 -25.91 -25.13
CA LEU A 215 11.51 -26.70 -26.37
C LEU A 215 10.40 -27.78 -26.36
N LEU A 216 10.20 -28.45 -25.22
CA LEU A 216 9.09 -29.40 -25.03
C LEU A 216 7.73 -28.70 -25.11
N ARG A 217 7.61 -27.53 -24.50
CA ARG A 217 6.40 -26.69 -24.55
C ARG A 217 6.03 -26.34 -25.99
N LYS A 218 6.99 -25.85 -26.77
CA LYS A 218 6.78 -25.55 -28.20
C LYS A 218 6.31 -26.78 -28.99
N LYS A 219 6.91 -27.95 -28.76
CA LYS A 219 6.48 -29.21 -29.41
C LYS A 219 5.05 -29.61 -29.03
N ILE A 220 4.69 -29.46 -27.75
CA ILE A 220 3.32 -29.75 -27.29
C ILE A 220 2.34 -28.74 -27.88
N GLU A 221 2.69 -27.45 -27.92
CA GLU A 221 1.88 -26.40 -28.55
C GLU A 221 1.72 -26.62 -30.06
N GLU A 222 2.75 -27.08 -30.77
CA GLU A 222 2.67 -27.49 -32.18
C GLU A 222 1.69 -28.66 -32.37
N ILE A 223 1.79 -29.72 -31.56
CA ILE A 223 0.88 -30.88 -31.62
C ILE A 223 -0.57 -30.47 -31.30
N LEU A 224 -0.78 -29.58 -30.33
CA LEU A 224 -2.10 -29.05 -29.99
C LEU A 224 -2.67 -28.17 -31.11
N ALA A 225 -1.83 -27.35 -31.75
CA ALA A 225 -2.23 -26.51 -32.87
C ALA A 225 -2.62 -27.35 -34.10
N GLU A 226 -1.89 -28.43 -34.39
CA GLU A 226 -2.24 -29.37 -35.46
C GLU A 226 -3.62 -30.02 -35.24
N ARG A 227 -3.96 -30.31 -33.98
CA ARG A 227 -5.22 -30.99 -33.61
C ARG A 227 -6.39 -30.06 -33.35
N LYS A 228 -6.15 -28.74 -33.27
CA LYS A 228 -7.14 -27.69 -32.94
C LYS A 228 -7.84 -27.91 -31.59
N GLU A 229 -7.15 -28.51 -30.63
CA GLU A 229 -7.68 -28.75 -29.29
C GLU A 229 -6.93 -27.93 -28.24
N TYR A 230 -7.61 -27.61 -27.15
CA TYR A 230 -7.12 -26.72 -26.11
C TYR A 230 -6.88 -27.47 -24.81
N LEU A 231 -5.66 -27.36 -24.27
CA LEU A 231 -5.34 -27.79 -22.92
C LEU A 231 -4.91 -26.58 -22.06
N PRO A 232 -5.40 -26.47 -20.81
CA PRO A 232 -4.93 -25.45 -19.88
C PRO A 232 -3.41 -25.49 -19.67
N ARG A 233 -2.81 -24.29 -19.55
CA ARG A 233 -1.37 -24.12 -19.33
C ARG A 233 -0.84 -24.94 -18.15
N ALA A 234 -1.61 -25.03 -17.07
CA ALA A 234 -1.25 -25.79 -15.87
C ALA A 234 -1.08 -27.29 -16.14
N ILE A 235 -1.95 -27.89 -16.96
CA ILE A 235 -1.86 -29.30 -17.34
C ILE A 235 -0.65 -29.52 -18.25
N VAL A 236 -0.39 -28.59 -19.18
CA VAL A 236 0.81 -28.63 -20.03
C VAL A 236 2.08 -28.54 -19.18
N ASP A 237 2.12 -27.67 -18.19
CA ASP A 237 3.26 -27.53 -17.27
C ASP A 237 3.48 -28.80 -16.43
N GLU A 238 2.40 -29.45 -15.98
CA GLU A 238 2.46 -30.71 -15.23
C GLU A 238 2.93 -31.88 -16.11
N LEU A 239 2.45 -31.94 -17.35
CA LEU A 239 2.95 -32.89 -18.35
C LEU A 239 4.44 -32.67 -18.59
N ILE A 240 4.89 -31.43 -18.79
CA ILE A 240 6.31 -31.13 -18.99
C ILE A 240 7.14 -31.61 -17.79
N LYS A 241 6.73 -31.30 -16.55
CA LYS A 241 7.44 -31.76 -15.35
C LYS A 241 7.62 -33.28 -15.31
N ASN A 242 6.57 -34.04 -15.62
CA ASN A 242 6.61 -35.51 -15.59
C ASN A 242 7.38 -36.11 -16.78
N LEU A 243 7.46 -35.38 -17.91
CA LEU A 243 8.11 -35.83 -19.14
C LEU A 243 9.61 -35.46 -19.21
N VAL A 244 10.08 -34.47 -18.44
CA VAL A 244 11.49 -34.03 -18.44
C VAL A 244 12.43 -35.16 -18.00
N ASP A 245 12.02 -35.98 -17.04
CA ASP A 245 12.84 -37.09 -16.52
C ASP A 245 12.85 -38.32 -17.42
N GLN A 246 11.90 -38.42 -18.36
CA GLN A 246 11.73 -39.57 -19.23
C GLN A 246 12.03 -39.20 -20.68
N LYS A 247 13.16 -39.67 -21.23
CA LYS A 247 13.46 -39.57 -22.67
C LYS A 247 12.46 -40.41 -23.48
N ILE A 248 11.29 -39.83 -23.77
CA ILE A 248 10.17 -40.52 -24.41
C ILE A 248 10.25 -40.35 -25.93
N GLU A 249 9.96 -41.44 -26.65
CA GLU A 249 9.80 -41.43 -28.10
C GLU A 249 8.61 -40.58 -28.54
N LYS A 250 8.74 -39.85 -29.66
CA LYS A 250 7.68 -38.96 -30.20
C LYS A 250 6.30 -39.62 -30.30
N LYS A 251 6.22 -40.88 -30.72
CA LYS A 251 4.95 -41.63 -30.82
C LYS A 251 4.26 -41.90 -29.48
N LYS A 252 5.04 -42.09 -28.41
CA LYS A 252 4.50 -42.27 -27.06
C LYS A 252 4.03 -40.93 -26.49
N LEU A 253 4.75 -39.85 -26.79
CA LEU A 253 4.36 -38.49 -26.42
C LEU A 253 3.01 -38.11 -27.04
N GLU A 254 2.82 -38.35 -28.33
CA GLU A 254 1.53 -38.13 -29.02
C GLU A 254 0.40 -38.90 -28.34
N LYS A 255 0.60 -40.20 -28.03
CA LYS A 255 -0.42 -40.99 -27.32
C LYS A 255 -0.76 -40.46 -25.93
N ILE A 256 0.21 -39.93 -25.21
CA ILE A 256 -0.01 -39.35 -23.88
C ILE A 256 -0.84 -38.08 -24.00
N ILE A 257 -0.51 -37.22 -24.96
CA ILE A 257 -1.27 -35.99 -25.24
C ILE A 257 -2.70 -36.36 -25.65
N ASP A 258 -2.88 -37.38 -26.49
CA ASP A 258 -4.20 -37.81 -26.95
C ASP A 258 -5.07 -38.30 -25.81
N LYS A 259 -4.47 -39.07 -24.90
CA LYS A 259 -5.17 -39.54 -23.72
C LYS A 259 -5.49 -38.38 -22.77
N ALA A 260 -4.59 -37.42 -22.62
CA ALA A 260 -4.82 -36.23 -21.79
C ALA A 260 -5.97 -35.37 -22.35
N ILE A 261 -6.03 -35.19 -23.66
CA ILE A 261 -7.12 -34.52 -24.36
C ILE A 261 -8.43 -35.29 -24.17
N GLN A 262 -8.43 -36.60 -24.37
CA GLN A 262 -9.64 -37.43 -24.20
C GLN A 262 -10.19 -37.32 -22.78
N GLU A 263 -9.33 -37.42 -21.77
CA GLU A 263 -9.73 -37.25 -20.37
C GLU A 263 -10.20 -35.81 -20.09
N TYR A 264 -9.56 -34.79 -20.66
CA TYR A 264 -10.00 -33.40 -20.48
C TYR A 264 -11.39 -33.17 -21.08
N ASN A 265 -11.60 -33.54 -22.34
CA ASN A 265 -12.86 -33.38 -23.06
C ASN A 265 -14.01 -34.16 -22.41
N LYS A 266 -13.72 -35.37 -21.89
CA LYS A 266 -14.70 -36.19 -21.18
C LYS A 266 -15.14 -35.59 -19.85
N ASN A 267 -14.26 -34.85 -19.17
CA ASN A 267 -14.51 -34.26 -17.86
C ASN A 267 -14.94 -32.77 -17.95
N LEU A 268 -15.24 -32.26 -19.15
CA LEU A 268 -15.87 -30.95 -19.29
C LEU A 268 -17.27 -30.97 -18.67
N MET A 269 -17.67 -29.86 -18.06
CA MET A 269 -19.01 -29.72 -17.51
C MET A 269 -20.04 -29.69 -18.63
N ASP A 270 -21.11 -30.47 -18.47
CA ASP A 270 -22.20 -30.48 -19.44
C ASP A 270 -22.84 -29.08 -19.56
N PRO A 271 -23.13 -28.61 -20.79
CA PRO A 271 -23.80 -27.33 -20.97
C PRO A 271 -25.15 -27.29 -20.28
N GLN A 272 -25.52 -26.11 -19.77
CA GLN A 272 -26.83 -25.86 -19.11
C GLN A 272 -27.05 -26.59 -17.79
N GLU A 273 -25.98 -27.17 -17.22
CA GLU A 273 -25.97 -27.71 -15.86
C GLU A 273 -26.26 -26.62 -14.82
N ALA A 274 -26.98 -26.98 -13.75
CA ALA A 274 -27.41 -26.03 -12.72
C ALA A 274 -26.30 -25.73 -11.71
N CYS A 275 -25.13 -25.31 -12.19
CA CYS A 275 -23.91 -25.11 -11.40
C CYS A 275 -24.10 -24.19 -10.19
N GLY A 276 -24.95 -23.16 -10.30
CA GLY A 276 -25.27 -22.26 -9.18
C GLY A 276 -26.02 -22.95 -8.04
N ILE A 277 -26.93 -23.89 -8.35
CA ILE A 277 -27.66 -24.65 -7.33
C ILE A 277 -26.73 -25.66 -6.67
N VAL A 278 -25.94 -26.39 -7.47
CA VAL A 278 -24.96 -27.36 -6.97
C VAL A 278 -23.94 -26.66 -6.08
N ALA A 279 -23.38 -25.53 -6.52
CA ALA A 279 -22.42 -24.76 -5.71
C ALA A 279 -23.02 -24.28 -4.38
N ALA A 280 -24.26 -23.77 -4.40
CA ALA A 280 -24.94 -23.35 -3.18
C ALA A 280 -25.17 -24.52 -2.22
N GLN A 281 -25.55 -25.69 -2.74
CA GLN A 281 -25.70 -26.91 -1.94
C GLN A 281 -24.35 -27.39 -1.38
N SER A 282 -23.32 -27.49 -2.21
CA SER A 282 -21.99 -27.98 -1.80
C SER A 282 -21.30 -27.09 -0.78
N ILE A 283 -21.55 -25.77 -0.80
CA ILE A 283 -21.03 -24.84 0.23
C ILE A 283 -21.90 -24.88 1.48
N GLY A 284 -23.22 -25.06 1.34
CA GLY A 284 -24.18 -25.06 2.44
C GLY A 284 -24.25 -26.37 3.24
N GLU A 285 -24.08 -27.52 2.58
CA GLU A 285 -24.14 -28.86 3.19
C GLU A 285 -23.15 -29.01 4.36
N PRO A 286 -21.86 -28.65 4.22
CA PRO A 286 -20.91 -28.70 5.33
C PRO A 286 -21.32 -27.81 6.51
N GLY A 287 -22.09 -26.74 6.26
CA GLY A 287 -22.57 -25.85 7.32
C GLY A 287 -23.41 -26.56 8.38
N THR A 288 -24.12 -27.63 8.02
CA THR A 288 -24.88 -28.44 8.99
C THR A 288 -24.00 -29.40 9.82
N GLN A 289 -22.83 -29.76 9.27
CA GLN A 289 -21.86 -30.66 9.90
C GLN A 289 -20.87 -29.90 10.80
N MET A 290 -20.73 -28.58 10.58
CA MET A 290 -19.93 -27.68 11.42
C MET A 290 -20.58 -27.51 12.80
N THR A 291 -20.29 -28.44 13.70
CA THR A 291 -20.99 -28.57 14.99
C THR A 291 -20.20 -27.99 16.17
N MET A 292 -18.90 -27.72 16.05
CA MET A 292 -18.07 -27.24 17.17
C MET A 292 -17.17 -26.07 16.80
N ARG A 293 -17.13 -25.06 17.69
CA ARG A 293 -16.05 -24.07 17.72
C ARG A 293 -14.80 -24.76 18.25
N THR A 294 -13.85 -25.11 17.38
CA THR A 294 -12.54 -25.61 17.79
C THR A 294 -11.73 -24.46 18.40
N PHE A 295 -11.94 -24.20 19.70
CA PHE A 295 -11.29 -23.13 20.44
C PHE A 295 -9.80 -23.34 20.73
N HIS A 296 -9.19 -24.44 20.26
CA HIS A 296 -7.83 -24.81 20.63
C HIS A 296 -7.00 -25.08 19.38
N TYR A 297 -6.51 -24.02 18.75
CA TYR A 297 -5.38 -24.14 17.85
C TYR A 297 -4.10 -24.22 18.68
N ALA A 298 -3.45 -25.39 18.65
CA ALA A 298 -2.14 -25.60 19.28
C ALA A 298 -1.05 -24.85 18.48
N GLY A 299 -0.97 -23.53 18.65
CA GLY A 299 0.06 -22.72 18.01
C GLY A 299 -0.21 -21.22 17.94
N VAL A 300 -1.47 -20.79 18.07
CA VAL A 300 -1.90 -19.36 18.03
C VAL A 300 -2.76 -19.04 19.26
N ALA A 301 -2.29 -19.44 20.45
CA ALA A 301 -3.04 -19.33 21.71
C ALA A 301 -3.34 -17.89 22.18
N GLU A 302 -2.92 -16.85 21.45
CA GLU A 302 -3.04 -15.46 21.90
C GLU A 302 -4.01 -14.56 21.11
N ILE A 303 -4.55 -15.00 19.96
CA ILE A 303 -5.51 -14.23 19.16
C ILE A 303 -6.79 -15.03 18.98
N ASN A 304 -7.91 -14.50 19.48
CA ASN A 304 -9.23 -15.08 19.27
C ASN A 304 -9.69 -14.74 17.85
N VAL A 305 -9.61 -15.70 16.93
CA VAL A 305 -10.17 -15.58 15.58
C VAL A 305 -11.53 -16.28 15.54
N THR A 306 -12.54 -15.65 14.93
CA THR A 306 -13.79 -16.34 14.59
C THR A 306 -13.52 -17.37 13.52
N LEU A 307 -13.61 -18.65 13.88
CA LEU A 307 -13.42 -19.78 12.97
C LEU A 307 -14.73 -20.50 12.68
N GLY A 308 -14.75 -21.23 11.56
CA GLY A 308 -15.84 -22.11 11.16
C GLY A 308 -17.04 -21.39 10.54
N LEU A 309 -18.25 -21.91 10.75
CA LEU A 309 -19.47 -21.44 10.09
C LEU A 309 -19.78 -19.94 10.30
N PRO A 310 -19.63 -19.36 11.52
CA PRO A 310 -19.88 -17.93 11.70
C PRO A 310 -19.03 -17.06 10.78
N ARG A 311 -17.78 -17.47 10.51
CA ARG A 311 -16.88 -16.76 9.62
C ARG A 311 -17.32 -16.86 8.17
N LEU A 312 -17.73 -18.04 7.73
CA LEU A 312 -18.28 -18.25 6.39
C LEU A 312 -19.53 -17.39 6.15
N ILE A 313 -20.41 -17.28 7.15
CA ILE A 313 -21.59 -16.39 7.09
C ILE A 313 -21.17 -14.93 6.96
N GLU A 314 -20.17 -14.46 7.71
CA GLU A 314 -19.68 -13.07 7.59
C GLU A 314 -19.15 -12.72 6.20
N ILE A 315 -18.44 -13.67 5.57
CA ILE A 315 -17.90 -13.53 4.21
C ILE A 315 -19.04 -13.42 3.21
N VAL A 316 -19.98 -14.38 3.24
CA VAL A 316 -21.13 -14.44 2.32
C VAL A 316 -22.08 -13.24 2.48
N ASP A 317 -22.24 -12.74 3.70
CA ASP A 317 -23.01 -11.52 4.00
C ASP A 317 -22.24 -10.22 3.71
N ALA A 318 -21.00 -10.30 3.19
CA ALA A 318 -20.15 -9.16 2.88
C ALA A 318 -20.18 -8.10 4.00
N ARG A 319 -20.02 -8.53 5.26
CA ARG A 319 -20.14 -7.62 6.40
C ARG A 319 -19.07 -6.52 6.33
N LYS A 320 -19.49 -5.28 6.59
CA LYS A 320 -18.59 -4.11 6.58
C LYS A 320 -17.46 -4.22 7.59
N GLU A 321 -17.76 -4.74 8.77
CA GLU A 321 -16.79 -4.98 9.85
C GLU A 321 -16.94 -6.44 10.31
N PRO A 322 -15.88 -7.27 10.20
CA PRO A 322 -15.90 -8.63 10.72
C PRO A 322 -15.84 -8.64 12.26
N SER A 323 -16.32 -9.70 12.90
CA SER A 323 -16.37 -9.75 14.38
C SER A 323 -14.98 -9.74 15.02
N THR A 324 -14.01 -10.40 14.39
CA THR A 324 -12.60 -10.40 14.80
C THR A 324 -11.73 -10.09 13.58
N PRO A 325 -11.50 -8.80 13.28
CA PRO A 325 -10.59 -8.43 12.21
C PRO A 325 -9.15 -8.79 12.61
N MET A 326 -8.38 -9.29 11.66
CA MET A 326 -6.97 -9.59 11.82
C MET A 326 -6.19 -9.29 10.55
N MET A 327 -4.91 -8.97 10.71
CA MET A 327 -4.01 -8.77 9.59
C MET A 327 -2.74 -9.56 9.79
N THR A 328 -2.18 -10.02 8.67
CA THR A 328 -0.87 -10.62 8.59
C THR A 328 0.05 -9.65 7.89
N VAL A 329 0.86 -8.95 8.68
CA VAL A 329 1.76 -7.89 8.22
C VAL A 329 3.16 -8.46 8.04
N TYR A 330 3.62 -8.46 6.79
CA TYR A 330 4.97 -8.87 6.43
C TYR A 330 5.92 -7.67 6.45
N LEU A 331 7.18 -7.91 6.82
CA LEU A 331 8.19 -6.87 6.96
C LEU A 331 9.22 -6.92 5.81
N GLU A 332 9.74 -5.77 5.41
CA GLU A 332 10.70 -5.64 4.31
C GLU A 332 12.16 -5.54 4.80
N GLY A 333 13.09 -6.06 3.99
CA GLY A 333 14.54 -5.83 4.16
C GLY A 333 15.07 -6.25 5.54
N ALA A 334 15.74 -5.32 6.23
CA ALA A 334 16.37 -5.58 7.52
C ALA A 334 15.37 -5.86 8.67
N TYR A 335 14.12 -5.44 8.54
CA TYR A 335 13.07 -5.67 9.55
C TYR A 335 12.64 -7.14 9.62
N LYS A 336 12.86 -7.88 8.53
CA LYS A 336 12.52 -9.29 8.36
C LYS A 336 13.30 -10.23 9.28
N VAL A 337 14.57 -9.91 9.53
CA VAL A 337 15.53 -10.79 10.25
C VAL A 337 15.81 -10.29 11.66
N ASN A 338 15.65 -8.99 11.93
CA ASN A 338 15.99 -8.41 13.23
C ASN A 338 14.77 -8.28 14.15
N LYS A 339 14.78 -9.05 15.25
CA LYS A 339 13.71 -9.06 16.26
C LYS A 339 13.47 -7.69 16.91
N GLU A 340 14.52 -6.92 17.17
CA GLU A 340 14.38 -5.61 17.84
C GLU A 340 13.69 -4.59 16.94
N MET A 341 14.01 -4.64 15.64
CA MET A 341 13.40 -3.76 14.63
C MET A 341 11.94 -4.14 14.37
N ALA A 342 11.64 -5.44 14.31
CA ALA A 342 10.26 -5.93 14.26
C ALA A 342 9.47 -5.50 15.51
N LYS A 343 10.08 -5.53 16.71
CA LYS A 343 9.46 -5.05 17.95
C LYS A 343 9.14 -3.56 17.91
N LYS A 344 10.08 -2.74 17.43
CA LYS A 344 9.84 -1.31 17.21
C LYS A 344 8.70 -1.06 16.22
N MET A 345 8.58 -1.89 15.18
CA MET A 345 7.47 -1.79 14.23
C MET A 345 6.13 -2.19 14.86
N ALA A 346 6.08 -3.29 15.59
CA ALA A 346 4.87 -3.72 16.31
C ALA A 346 4.40 -2.65 17.31
N ASN A 347 5.31 -2.03 18.08
CA ASN A 347 5.00 -0.92 18.98
C ASN A 347 4.44 0.32 18.27
N LYS A 348 4.83 0.55 17.01
CA LYS A 348 4.28 1.65 16.19
C LYS A 348 2.90 1.32 15.62
N ILE A 349 2.62 0.05 15.35
CA ILE A 349 1.33 -0.41 14.84
C ILE A 349 0.28 -0.43 15.97
N GLU A 350 0.65 -1.00 17.12
CA GLU A 350 -0.26 -1.20 18.26
C GLU A 350 -0.81 0.12 18.80
N ILE A 351 -2.15 0.24 18.85
CA ILE A 351 -2.77 1.40 19.47
C ILE A 351 -2.46 1.44 20.96
N THR A 352 -1.86 2.53 21.40
CA THR A 352 -1.61 2.74 22.80
C THR A 352 -2.40 3.94 23.28
N ARG A 353 -3.48 3.62 24.00
CA ARG A 353 -4.31 4.58 24.74
C ARG A 353 -3.73 4.80 26.12
N LEU A 354 -4.10 5.94 26.71
CA LEU A 354 -3.61 6.34 28.01
C LEU A 354 -3.99 5.34 29.12
N ILE A 355 -5.17 4.70 29.01
CA ILE A 355 -5.62 3.62 29.91
C ILE A 355 -4.69 2.39 29.94
N ASN A 356 -3.92 2.15 28.88
CA ASN A 356 -3.02 0.99 28.80
C ASN A 356 -1.66 1.27 29.46
N ILE A 357 -1.32 2.54 29.73
CA ILE A 357 0.00 2.94 30.23
C ILE A 357 -0.09 3.61 31.61
N ALA A 358 -1.21 4.25 31.94
CA ALA A 358 -1.32 5.06 33.14
C ALA A 358 -2.60 4.79 33.92
N GLU A 359 -2.46 4.84 35.24
CA GLU A 359 -3.57 4.86 36.17
C GLU A 359 -4.07 6.30 36.32
N ILE A 360 -5.38 6.49 36.24
CA ILE A 360 -6.02 7.80 36.25
C ILE A 360 -6.82 7.92 37.54
N GLU A 361 -6.33 8.75 38.45
CA GLU A 361 -7.00 9.06 39.70
C GLU A 361 -7.69 10.44 39.58
N THR A 362 -8.96 10.50 39.93
CA THR A 362 -9.72 11.76 39.97
C THR A 362 -9.79 12.26 41.41
N ASP A 363 -9.20 13.43 41.66
CA ASP A 363 -9.28 14.13 42.93
C ASP A 363 -10.42 15.16 42.85
N LEU A 364 -11.51 14.85 43.54
CA LEU A 364 -12.73 15.67 43.58
C LEU A 364 -12.57 16.93 44.43
N GLU A 365 -11.64 16.94 45.40
CA GLU A 365 -11.44 18.06 46.32
C GLU A 365 -10.66 19.19 45.62
N ASN A 366 -9.59 18.81 44.91
CA ASN A 366 -8.73 19.77 44.21
C ASN A 366 -9.11 19.96 42.74
N MET A 367 -10.22 19.36 42.29
CA MET A 367 -10.71 19.39 40.90
C MET A 367 -9.58 19.09 39.89
N ARG A 368 -8.80 18.04 40.17
CA ARG A 368 -7.64 17.66 39.36
C ARG A 368 -7.68 16.17 39.02
N ILE A 369 -7.10 15.85 37.89
CA ILE A 369 -6.93 14.47 37.42
C ILE A 369 -5.43 14.18 37.51
N LEU A 370 -5.06 13.17 38.28
CA LEU A 370 -3.70 12.70 38.43
C LEU A 370 -3.50 11.46 37.55
N VAL A 371 -2.65 11.59 36.55
CA VAL A 371 -2.26 10.49 35.67
C VAL A 371 -0.91 9.95 36.13
N LYS A 372 -0.91 8.74 36.72
CA LYS A 372 0.30 8.04 37.16
C LYS A 372 0.75 7.06 36.07
N PRO A 373 1.78 7.37 35.28
CA PRO A 373 2.27 6.46 34.24
C PRO A 373 3.05 5.29 34.84
N HIS A 374 2.81 4.08 34.33
CA HIS A 374 3.61 2.91 34.67
C HIS A 374 4.91 2.88 33.86
N LEU A 375 6.05 3.09 34.53
CA LEU A 375 7.38 3.11 33.92
C LEU A 375 7.70 1.84 33.10
N LYS A 376 7.31 0.66 33.59
CA LYS A 376 7.52 -0.63 32.89
C LYS A 376 6.73 -0.74 31.58
N ALA A 377 5.53 -0.17 31.51
CA ALA A 377 4.72 -0.19 30.30
C ALA A 377 5.26 0.82 29.27
N MET A 378 5.76 1.97 29.73
CA MET A 378 6.40 2.98 28.88
C MET A 378 7.69 2.49 28.22
N GLU A 379 8.55 1.82 28.99
CA GLU A 379 9.80 1.24 28.47
C GLU A 379 9.55 0.15 27.42
N ARG A 380 8.53 -0.71 27.63
CA ARG A 380 8.20 -1.76 26.66
C ARG A 380 7.70 -1.22 25.33
N LYS A 381 7.01 -0.08 25.36
CA LYS A 381 6.33 0.54 24.22
C LYS A 381 7.11 1.68 23.56
N ASP A 382 8.32 1.98 24.02
CA ASP A 382 9.15 3.10 23.54
C ASP A 382 8.40 4.46 23.59
N ILE A 383 7.77 4.75 24.73
CA ILE A 383 7.01 5.99 24.94
C ILE A 383 7.72 6.85 25.99
N GLU A 384 7.99 8.10 25.64
CA GLU A 384 8.57 9.08 26.55
C GLU A 384 7.46 9.91 27.22
N MET A 385 7.72 10.43 28.42
CA MET A 385 6.76 11.30 29.15
C MET A 385 6.37 12.54 28.33
N GLU A 386 7.28 13.04 27.48
CA GLU A 386 6.99 14.17 26.58
C GLU A 386 5.85 13.88 25.59
N ASP A 387 5.75 12.65 25.09
CA ASP A 387 4.74 12.27 24.10
C ASP A 387 3.35 12.19 24.73
N VAL A 388 3.29 11.75 25.99
CA VAL A 388 2.05 11.73 26.79
C VAL A 388 1.56 13.16 27.03
N VAL A 389 2.46 14.06 27.41
CA VAL A 389 2.13 15.48 27.67
C VAL A 389 1.65 16.18 26.40
N LYS A 390 2.28 15.94 25.24
CA LYS A 390 1.82 16.47 23.94
C LYS A 390 0.41 15.98 23.59
N SER A 391 0.15 14.70 23.83
CA SER A 391 -1.15 14.08 23.55
C SER A 391 -2.27 14.67 24.41
N ILE A 392 -2.01 14.86 25.71
CA ILE A 392 -2.98 15.46 26.65
C ILE A 392 -3.22 16.95 26.34
N LYS A 393 -2.17 17.71 25.97
CA LYS A 393 -2.30 19.13 25.60
C LYS A 393 -3.15 19.39 24.35
N THR A 394 -3.38 18.36 23.54
CA THR A 394 -4.24 18.46 22.34
C THR A 394 -5.72 18.57 22.72
N LEU A 395 -6.10 18.15 23.93
CA LEU A 395 -7.46 18.32 24.45
C LEU A 395 -7.75 19.80 24.74
N ARG A 396 -8.93 20.26 24.30
CA ARG A 396 -9.40 21.62 24.57
C ARG A 396 -9.71 21.80 26.06
N LYS A 397 -9.47 23.01 26.59
CA LYS A 397 -9.80 23.42 27.97
C LYS A 397 -9.03 22.72 29.11
N VAL A 398 -7.77 22.31 28.90
CA VAL A 398 -6.98 21.62 29.93
C VAL A 398 -5.68 22.36 30.26
N LYS A 399 -5.40 22.55 31.56
CA LYS A 399 -4.06 22.94 32.05
C LYS A 399 -3.32 21.69 32.51
N VAL A 400 -2.14 21.46 31.95
CA VAL A 400 -1.31 20.27 32.23
C VAL A 400 -0.05 20.70 32.99
N ASN A 401 0.15 20.17 34.19
CA ASN A 401 1.34 20.36 35.02
C ASN A 401 2.08 19.03 35.20
N GLU A 402 3.40 19.05 35.08
CA GLU A 402 4.24 17.88 35.36
C GLU A 402 4.64 17.87 36.84
N VAL A 403 4.30 16.80 37.55
CA VAL A 403 4.67 16.58 38.96
C VAL A 403 5.59 15.35 39.04
N LYS A 404 6.41 15.23 40.10
CA LYS A 404 7.40 14.14 40.26
C LYS A 404 6.80 12.72 40.12
N ASP A 405 5.52 12.54 40.43
CA ASP A 405 4.83 11.25 40.42
C ASP A 405 3.76 11.10 39.33
N GLY A 406 3.66 12.04 38.39
CA GLY A 406 2.67 11.95 37.32
C GLY A 406 2.35 13.27 36.63
N ILE A 407 1.35 13.22 35.76
CA ILE A 407 0.85 14.39 35.04
C ILE A 407 -0.45 14.85 35.71
N GLU A 408 -0.46 16.08 36.21
CA GLU A 408 -1.67 16.72 36.73
C GLU A 408 -2.40 17.45 35.60
N VAL A 409 -3.71 17.20 35.51
CA VAL A 409 -4.61 17.79 34.53
C VAL A 409 -5.71 18.55 35.28
N LYS A 410 -5.82 19.85 35.04
CA LYS A 410 -6.86 20.72 35.60
C LYS A 410 -7.84 21.19 34.51
N PRO A 411 -9.16 21.05 34.71
CA PRO A 411 -10.18 21.66 33.85
C PRO A 411 -10.08 23.18 33.85
N SER A 412 -10.56 23.83 32.78
CA SER A 412 -10.67 25.30 32.73
C SER A 412 -11.91 25.83 33.46
N GLU A 413 -12.98 25.04 33.54
CA GLU A 413 -14.17 25.35 34.35
C GLU A 413 -14.30 24.31 35.47
N GLU A 414 -14.45 24.77 36.71
CA GLU A 414 -14.51 23.93 37.91
C GLU A 414 -15.92 23.34 38.11
N THR A 415 -16.42 22.65 37.08
CA THR A 415 -17.72 21.95 37.14
C THR A 415 -17.52 20.44 37.17
N TYR A 416 -18.20 19.73 38.07
CA TYR A 416 -18.16 18.27 38.17
C TYR A 416 -18.46 17.55 36.84
N LYS A 417 -19.41 18.07 36.06
CA LYS A 417 -19.75 17.53 34.73
C LYS A 417 -18.59 17.64 33.73
N GLU A 418 -17.83 18.73 33.75
CA GLU A 418 -16.66 18.88 32.88
C GLU A 418 -15.52 17.97 33.32
N LEU A 419 -15.27 17.84 34.64
CA LEU A 419 -14.27 16.91 35.17
C LEU A 419 -14.55 15.46 34.73
N GLN A 420 -15.80 15.01 34.81
CA GLN A 420 -16.20 13.66 34.39
C GLN A 420 -16.06 13.47 32.87
N ARG A 421 -16.44 14.46 32.06
CA ARG A 421 -16.25 14.42 30.60
C ARG A 421 -14.77 14.35 30.24
N ILE A 422 -13.95 15.22 30.83
CA ILE A 422 -12.50 15.27 30.60
C ILE A 422 -11.84 13.96 31.05
N THR A 423 -12.29 13.35 32.15
CA THR A 423 -11.79 12.04 32.60
C THR A 423 -12.05 10.95 31.55
N GLU A 424 -13.27 10.89 31.01
CA GLU A 424 -13.62 9.94 29.95
C GLU A 424 -12.90 10.22 28.62
N GLU A 425 -12.64 11.49 28.31
CA GLU A 425 -11.83 11.88 27.15
C GLU A 425 -10.36 11.49 27.33
N ILE A 426 -9.76 11.75 28.50
CA ILE A 426 -8.37 11.40 28.83
C ILE A 426 -8.15 9.89 28.72
N LYS A 427 -9.10 9.06 29.19
CA LYS A 427 -9.03 7.60 29.02
C LYS A 427 -8.94 7.17 27.55
N LYS A 428 -9.60 7.92 26.65
CA LYS A 428 -9.67 7.63 25.21
C LYS A 428 -8.55 8.28 24.41
N VAL A 429 -7.75 9.17 24.99
CA VAL A 429 -6.64 9.83 24.29
C VAL A 429 -5.67 8.78 23.74
N LYS A 430 -5.44 8.87 22.44
CA LYS A 430 -4.45 8.12 21.69
C LYS A 430 -3.09 8.80 21.85
N ILE A 431 -2.07 8.03 22.22
CA ILE A 431 -0.70 8.53 22.35
C ILE A 431 0.13 8.16 21.11
N LYS A 432 0.15 6.86 20.76
CA LYS A 432 0.81 6.31 19.57
C LYS A 432 -0.01 5.15 18.99
N GLY A 433 0.26 4.78 17.75
CA GLY A 433 -0.36 3.64 17.08
C GLY A 433 -1.26 4.01 15.90
N ILE A 434 -1.80 3.00 15.25
CA ILE A 434 -2.80 3.12 14.19
C ILE A 434 -4.20 2.96 14.80
N GLU A 435 -5.20 3.68 14.29
CA GLU A 435 -6.58 3.47 14.74
C GLU A 435 -7.13 2.12 14.25
N GLY A 436 -7.89 1.43 15.10
CA GLY A 436 -8.48 0.13 14.76
C GLY A 436 -7.67 -1.10 15.19
N ILE A 437 -6.37 -0.95 15.47
CA ILE A 437 -5.49 -2.08 15.82
C ILE A 437 -5.22 -2.15 17.32
N LYS A 438 -5.83 -3.12 18.00
CA LYS A 438 -5.75 -3.27 19.46
C LYS A 438 -4.44 -3.85 19.94
N ARG A 439 -3.93 -4.89 19.26
CA ARG A 439 -2.74 -5.65 19.68
C ARG A 439 -1.93 -6.09 18.46
N ALA A 440 -0.61 -6.10 18.59
CA ALA A 440 0.29 -6.62 17.57
C ALA A 440 1.22 -7.69 18.18
N ILE A 441 1.22 -8.89 17.61
CA ILE A 441 2.00 -10.04 18.08
C ILE A 441 3.01 -10.42 17.00
N ILE A 442 4.25 -10.63 17.41
CA ILE A 442 5.33 -10.97 16.49
C ILE A 442 5.57 -12.47 16.56
N ARG A 443 5.57 -13.13 15.40
CA ARG A 443 5.90 -14.54 15.26
C ARG A 443 7.08 -14.70 14.30
N LYS A 444 7.93 -15.69 14.54
CA LYS A 444 8.95 -16.11 13.58
C LYS A 444 8.40 -17.28 12.78
N GLU A 445 8.22 -17.09 11.47
CA GLU A 445 7.83 -18.15 10.53
C GLU A 445 9.01 -18.51 9.63
N LYS A 446 9.45 -19.78 9.69
CA LYS A 446 10.67 -20.28 9.03
C LYS A 446 11.90 -19.45 9.42
N ASP A 447 12.16 -18.35 8.72
CA ASP A 447 13.25 -17.40 8.99
C ASP A 447 12.86 -15.91 8.94
N GLU A 448 11.55 -15.60 8.93
CA GLU A 448 11.04 -14.24 8.82
C GLU A 448 10.21 -13.87 10.05
N TYR A 449 10.35 -12.63 10.53
CA TYR A 449 9.43 -12.09 11.52
C TYR A 449 8.18 -11.52 10.83
N VAL A 450 7.03 -12.07 11.20
CA VAL A 450 5.69 -11.66 10.74
C VAL A 450 4.92 -11.08 11.92
N ILE A 451 4.16 -10.01 11.69
CA ILE A 451 3.34 -9.37 12.71
C ILE A 451 1.88 -9.74 12.45
N TYR A 452 1.25 -10.38 13.43
CA TYR A 452 -0.19 -10.60 13.45
C TYR A 452 -0.87 -9.51 14.28
N THR A 453 -1.86 -8.85 13.71
CA THR A 453 -2.62 -7.80 14.41
C THR A 453 -4.00 -8.29 14.80
N GLU A 454 -4.46 -7.86 15.98
CA GLU A 454 -5.86 -7.89 16.35
C GLU A 454 -6.48 -6.53 15.99
N GLY A 455 -7.39 -6.54 15.02
CA GLY A 455 -7.92 -5.36 14.36
C GLY A 455 -7.33 -5.14 12.97
N SER A 456 -8.09 -4.42 12.14
CA SER A 456 -7.74 -4.10 10.75
C SER A 456 -7.69 -2.59 10.55
N ASN A 457 -6.62 -2.12 9.92
CA ASN A 457 -6.57 -0.81 9.26
C ASN A 457 -5.55 -0.90 8.13
N PHE A 458 -6.02 -1.42 7.00
CA PHE A 458 -5.17 -1.81 5.88
C PHE A 458 -4.58 -0.61 5.14
N GLU A 459 -5.30 0.51 5.07
CA GLU A 459 -4.85 1.73 4.41
C GLU A 459 -3.63 2.35 5.13
N GLU A 460 -3.72 2.57 6.45
CA GLU A 460 -2.61 3.14 7.22
C GLU A 460 -1.39 2.21 7.27
N ILE A 461 -1.60 0.90 7.33
CA ILE A 461 -0.51 -0.08 7.37
C ILE A 461 0.31 -0.07 6.08
N LEU A 462 -0.34 -0.09 4.92
CA LEU A 462 0.38 -0.08 3.64
C LEU A 462 1.12 1.24 3.37
N ALA A 463 0.72 2.33 4.03
CA ALA A 463 1.41 3.62 3.94
C ALA A 463 2.70 3.66 4.76
N MET A 464 2.89 2.76 5.74
CA MET A 464 4.09 2.76 6.59
C MET A 464 5.33 2.20 5.89
N GLU A 465 6.49 2.77 6.24
CA GLU A 465 7.80 2.32 5.76
C GLU A 465 8.27 1.06 6.51
N GLY A 466 8.88 0.12 5.79
CA GLY A 466 9.38 -1.14 6.36
C GLY A 466 8.38 -2.30 6.38
N ILE A 467 7.17 -2.08 5.85
CA ILE A 467 6.14 -3.10 5.63
C ILE A 467 6.16 -3.54 4.18
N ASP A 468 6.12 -4.85 3.97
CA ASP A 468 6.06 -5.47 2.66
C ASP A 468 4.63 -5.35 2.11
N LYS A 469 4.47 -4.43 1.15
CA LYS A 469 3.17 -4.11 0.53
C LYS A 469 2.65 -5.21 -0.40
N THR A 470 3.51 -6.14 -0.82
CA THR A 470 3.13 -7.17 -1.80
C THR A 470 2.55 -8.43 -1.15
N ARG A 471 2.92 -8.69 0.11
CA ARG A 471 2.50 -9.90 0.83
C ARG A 471 1.56 -9.63 2.01
N THR A 472 1.45 -8.40 2.47
CA THR A 472 0.58 -8.06 3.62
C THR A 472 -0.90 -8.26 3.27
N THR A 473 -1.61 -9.03 4.08
CA THR A 473 -3.02 -9.40 3.88
C THR A 473 -3.85 -9.13 5.14
N THR A 474 -5.17 -9.07 4.96
CA THR A 474 -6.16 -8.88 6.03
C THR A 474 -7.35 -9.79 5.76
N ASN A 475 -8.04 -10.21 6.83
CA ASN A 475 -9.30 -10.95 6.70
C ASN A 475 -10.51 -10.00 6.48
N ASP A 476 -10.29 -8.69 6.55
CA ASP A 476 -11.29 -7.67 6.28
C ASP A 476 -11.43 -7.41 4.77
N ILE A 477 -12.42 -8.07 4.16
CA ILE A 477 -12.68 -8.03 2.72
C ILE A 477 -13.04 -6.61 2.24
N GLN A 478 -13.79 -5.85 3.04
CA GLN A 478 -14.20 -4.50 2.65
C GLN A 478 -13.00 -3.55 2.66
N ALA A 479 -12.07 -3.70 3.60
CA ALA A 479 -10.82 -2.96 3.59
C ALA A 479 -9.96 -3.27 2.36
N ILE A 480 -9.89 -4.54 1.93
CA ILE A 480 -9.18 -4.95 0.70
C ILE A 480 -9.85 -4.32 -0.52
N TYR A 481 -11.17 -4.39 -0.61
CA TYR A 481 -11.93 -3.80 -1.70
C TYR A 481 -11.66 -2.29 -1.84
N ASN A 482 -11.64 -1.56 -0.72
CA ASN A 482 -11.42 -0.11 -0.73
C ASN A 482 -9.99 0.28 -1.15
N VAL A 483 -8.98 -0.53 -0.80
CA VAL A 483 -7.56 -0.18 -1.01
C VAL A 483 -6.97 -0.79 -2.28
N LEU A 484 -7.21 -2.08 -2.54
CA LEU A 484 -6.64 -2.83 -3.66
C LEU A 484 -7.62 -3.01 -4.83
N GLY A 485 -8.91 -2.89 -4.58
CA GLY A 485 -9.96 -2.98 -5.60
C GLY A 485 -10.68 -4.34 -5.65
N ILE A 486 -11.51 -4.51 -6.69
CA ILE A 486 -12.51 -5.58 -6.79
C ILE A 486 -11.86 -6.96 -6.96
N GLU A 487 -10.89 -7.12 -7.86
CA GLU A 487 -10.23 -8.42 -8.10
C GLU A 487 -9.44 -8.91 -6.89
N ALA A 488 -8.84 -7.99 -6.13
CA ALA A 488 -8.18 -8.32 -4.88
C ALA A 488 -9.20 -8.80 -3.84
N ALA A 489 -10.37 -8.15 -3.75
CA ALA A 489 -11.44 -8.58 -2.88
C ALA A 489 -12.03 -9.94 -3.30
N ARG A 490 -12.18 -10.19 -4.60
CA ARG A 490 -12.63 -11.47 -5.17
C ARG A 490 -11.70 -12.61 -4.74
N ASN A 491 -10.39 -12.43 -4.92
CA ASN A 491 -9.40 -13.42 -4.48
C ASN A 491 -9.40 -13.58 -2.95
N ALA A 492 -9.52 -12.47 -2.20
CA ALA A 492 -9.60 -12.54 -0.73
C ALA A 492 -10.83 -13.32 -0.25
N ILE A 493 -11.99 -13.19 -0.90
CA ILE A 493 -13.19 -13.99 -0.60
C ILE A 493 -12.90 -15.48 -0.85
N ILE A 494 -12.25 -15.82 -1.97
CA ILE A 494 -11.92 -17.21 -2.32
C ILE A 494 -10.97 -17.81 -1.28
N ASP A 495 -9.85 -17.12 -1.00
CA ASP A 495 -8.81 -17.61 -0.09
C ASP A 495 -9.34 -17.75 1.35
N GLU A 496 -10.12 -16.77 1.81
CA GLU A 496 -10.69 -16.78 3.16
C GLU A 496 -11.77 -17.87 3.31
N ALA A 497 -12.68 -18.01 2.34
CA ALA A 497 -13.72 -19.03 2.38
C ALA A 497 -13.12 -20.43 2.29
N TYR A 498 -12.14 -20.63 1.41
CA TYR A 498 -11.43 -21.89 1.26
C TYR A 498 -10.62 -22.24 2.51
N GLY A 499 -9.88 -21.28 3.08
CA GLY A 499 -9.15 -21.46 4.34
C GLY A 499 -10.06 -21.84 5.50
N THR A 500 -11.21 -21.16 5.63
CA THR A 500 -12.22 -21.46 6.67
C THR A 500 -12.76 -22.88 6.56
N LEU A 501 -13.00 -23.37 5.34
CA LEU A 501 -13.49 -24.74 5.11
C LEU A 501 -12.40 -25.79 5.35
N GLN A 502 -11.17 -25.54 4.89
CA GLN A 502 -10.03 -26.43 5.09
C GLN A 502 -9.66 -26.60 6.57
N GLU A 503 -9.71 -25.52 7.36
CA GLU A 503 -9.43 -25.59 8.80
C GLU A 503 -10.39 -26.49 9.57
N GLN A 504 -11.61 -26.68 9.05
CA GLN A 504 -12.61 -27.59 9.60
C GLN A 504 -12.48 -29.02 9.04
N GLY A 505 -11.49 -29.29 8.20
CA GLY A 505 -11.28 -30.58 7.55
C GLY A 505 -12.32 -30.92 6.48
N LEU A 506 -13.10 -29.93 6.03
CA LEU A 506 -14.13 -30.09 5.02
C LEU A 506 -13.54 -29.76 3.65
N ASN A 507 -13.69 -30.68 2.70
CA ASN A 507 -13.14 -30.51 1.37
C ASN A 507 -14.25 -30.15 0.39
N VAL A 508 -14.41 -28.85 0.11
CA VAL A 508 -15.28 -28.33 -0.94
C VAL A 508 -14.41 -27.95 -2.13
N ASP A 509 -14.84 -28.29 -3.34
CA ASP A 509 -14.12 -27.90 -4.55
C ASP A 509 -14.09 -26.38 -4.71
N ILE A 510 -12.91 -25.84 -5.03
CA ILE A 510 -12.67 -24.40 -5.14
C ILE A 510 -13.57 -23.74 -6.20
N ARG A 511 -14.01 -24.47 -7.23
CA ARG A 511 -14.85 -23.93 -8.31
C ARG A 511 -16.20 -23.42 -7.80
N HIS A 512 -16.76 -24.06 -6.77
CA HIS A 512 -18.00 -23.59 -6.15
C HIS A 512 -17.78 -22.26 -5.44
N ILE A 513 -16.65 -22.11 -4.73
CA ILE A 513 -16.28 -20.89 -4.03
C ILE A 513 -15.97 -19.77 -5.03
N MET A 514 -15.29 -20.09 -6.14
CA MET A 514 -15.03 -19.14 -7.22
C MET A 514 -16.33 -18.61 -7.82
N LEU A 515 -17.30 -19.49 -8.11
CA LEU A 515 -18.61 -19.08 -8.63
C LEU A 515 -19.33 -18.11 -7.66
N VAL A 516 -19.24 -18.38 -6.36
CA VAL A 516 -19.80 -17.49 -5.33
C VAL A 516 -19.06 -16.15 -5.28
N ALA A 517 -17.73 -16.15 -5.28
CA ALA A 517 -16.95 -14.92 -5.27
C ALA A 517 -17.18 -14.07 -6.53
N ASP A 518 -17.30 -14.70 -7.69
CA ASP A 518 -17.57 -14.04 -8.97
C ASP A 518 -18.98 -13.42 -8.97
N THR A 519 -19.98 -14.14 -8.47
CA THR A 519 -21.35 -13.60 -8.34
C THR A 519 -21.44 -12.46 -7.31
N MET A 520 -20.65 -12.50 -6.24
CA MET A 520 -20.56 -11.42 -5.26
C MET A 520 -19.86 -10.15 -5.78
N THR A 521 -19.05 -10.27 -6.83
CA THR A 521 -18.21 -9.17 -7.35
C THR A 521 -18.59 -8.70 -8.76
N SER A 522 -19.60 -9.31 -9.39
CA SER A 522 -19.97 -9.10 -10.80
C SER A 522 -20.32 -7.65 -11.15
N ASP A 523 -20.92 -6.91 -10.22
CA ASP A 523 -21.40 -5.55 -10.46
C ASP A 523 -20.33 -4.47 -10.21
N GLY A 524 -19.08 -4.87 -10.00
CA GLY A 524 -17.97 -3.97 -9.67
C GLY A 524 -17.97 -3.46 -8.23
N THR A 525 -18.78 -4.07 -7.36
CA THR A 525 -18.81 -3.84 -5.91
C THR A 525 -18.98 -5.18 -5.21
N VAL A 526 -18.39 -5.37 -4.02
CA VAL A 526 -18.65 -6.57 -3.21
C VAL A 526 -20.04 -6.46 -2.61
N ARG A 527 -20.94 -7.38 -2.99
CA ARG A 527 -22.34 -7.39 -2.53
C ARG A 527 -22.64 -8.63 -1.68
N PRO A 528 -23.50 -8.48 -0.66
CA PRO A 528 -23.97 -9.63 0.10
C PRO A 528 -24.87 -10.52 -0.76
N ILE A 529 -24.84 -11.84 -0.53
CA ILE A 529 -25.70 -12.79 -1.26
C ILE A 529 -27.19 -12.62 -0.88
N GLY A 530 -27.45 -12.22 0.36
CA GLY A 530 -28.79 -12.11 0.92
C GLY A 530 -29.66 -10.97 0.33
N ARG A 531 -30.75 -10.68 1.04
CA ARG A 531 -31.81 -9.74 0.62
C ARG A 531 -31.35 -8.31 0.31
N GLN A 532 -30.23 -7.86 0.87
CA GLN A 532 -29.72 -6.49 0.70
C GLN A 532 -28.74 -6.38 -0.48
N GLY A 533 -28.46 -7.47 -1.19
CA GLY A 533 -27.59 -7.49 -2.36
C GLY A 533 -28.16 -8.35 -3.47
N ILE A 534 -27.46 -9.42 -3.84
CA ILE A 534 -27.71 -10.20 -5.07
C ILE A 534 -29.17 -10.69 -5.15
N SER A 535 -29.70 -11.25 -4.06
CA SER A 535 -31.06 -11.81 -4.08
C SER A 535 -32.16 -10.74 -4.12
N GLY A 536 -31.93 -9.58 -3.52
CA GLY A 536 -32.89 -8.46 -3.49
C GLY A 536 -32.88 -7.59 -4.75
N GLU A 537 -31.79 -7.63 -5.51
CA GLU A 537 -31.63 -6.90 -6.77
C GLU A 537 -31.92 -7.74 -8.02
N LYS A 538 -32.40 -8.98 -7.87
CA LYS A 538 -32.87 -9.79 -9.02
C LYS A 538 -33.87 -9.00 -9.86
N SER A 539 -33.78 -9.15 -11.18
CA SER A 539 -34.63 -8.44 -12.14
C SER A 539 -36.10 -8.80 -11.96
N SER A 540 -36.41 -10.08 -11.71
CA SER A 540 -37.77 -10.54 -11.50
C SER A 540 -38.39 -10.02 -10.20
N VAL A 541 -39.63 -9.54 -10.30
CA VAL A 541 -40.44 -9.13 -9.14
C VAL A 541 -40.92 -10.36 -8.39
N ILE A 542 -41.36 -11.39 -9.11
CA ILE A 542 -41.89 -12.64 -8.54
C ILE A 542 -40.79 -13.35 -7.75
N ALA A 543 -39.58 -13.44 -8.29
CA ALA A 543 -38.44 -14.06 -7.60
C ALA A 543 -38.06 -13.32 -6.31
N ARG A 544 -38.06 -11.97 -6.33
CA ARG A 544 -37.81 -11.17 -5.13
C ARG A 544 -38.90 -11.36 -4.08
N ALA A 545 -40.17 -11.33 -4.52
CA ALA A 545 -41.31 -11.47 -3.64
C ALA A 545 -41.43 -12.88 -3.02
N ALA A 546 -41.01 -13.91 -3.74
CA ALA A 546 -40.97 -15.30 -3.26
C ALA A 546 -39.82 -15.56 -2.29
N PHE A 547 -38.73 -14.78 -2.36
CA PHE A 547 -37.58 -14.93 -1.47
C PHE A 547 -37.81 -14.29 -0.08
N GLU A 548 -38.14 -12.99 -0.03
CA GLU A 548 -38.40 -12.29 1.23
C GLU A 548 -39.16 -10.97 1.01
N ILE A 549 -39.83 -10.43 2.04
CA ILE A 549 -40.52 -9.12 2.03
C ILE A 549 -41.53 -8.97 0.87
N THR A 550 -42.36 -10.01 0.66
CA THR A 550 -43.30 -10.16 -0.45
C THR A 550 -44.16 -8.93 -0.73
N VAL A 551 -44.84 -8.40 0.30
CA VAL A 551 -45.81 -7.31 0.14
C VAL A 551 -45.15 -6.03 -0.40
N ASN A 552 -43.98 -5.67 0.13
CA ASN A 552 -43.29 -4.44 -0.27
C ASN A 552 -42.78 -4.53 -1.71
N HIS A 553 -42.27 -5.69 -2.14
CA HIS A 553 -41.82 -5.89 -3.51
C HIS A 553 -42.97 -5.77 -4.50
N LEU A 554 -44.11 -6.42 -4.24
CA LEU A 554 -45.29 -6.37 -5.11
C LEU A 554 -45.91 -4.97 -5.17
N LEU A 555 -46.06 -4.28 -4.04
CA LEU A 555 -46.59 -2.91 -4.01
C LEU A 555 -45.69 -1.93 -4.75
N ARG A 556 -44.37 -2.04 -4.57
CA ARG A 556 -43.39 -1.16 -5.24
C ARG A 556 -43.37 -1.42 -6.74
N ALA A 557 -43.42 -2.68 -7.16
CA ALA A 557 -43.50 -3.08 -8.55
C ALA A 557 -44.81 -2.59 -9.20
N GLY A 558 -45.95 -2.79 -8.53
CA GLY A 558 -47.25 -2.31 -8.99
C GLY A 558 -47.30 -0.78 -9.15
N ARG A 559 -46.72 -0.04 -8.20
CA ARG A 559 -46.63 1.43 -8.30
C ARG A 559 -45.75 1.90 -9.45
N ARG A 560 -44.71 1.14 -9.81
CA ARG A 560 -43.78 1.48 -10.91
C ARG A 560 -44.19 0.93 -12.26
N GLY A 561 -45.15 0.01 -12.30
CA GLY A 561 -45.45 -0.76 -13.51
C GLY A 561 -44.30 -1.68 -13.93
N GLU A 562 -43.57 -2.27 -12.97
CA GLU A 562 -42.51 -3.26 -13.28
C GLU A 562 -43.15 -4.51 -13.94
N ILE A 563 -42.56 -4.97 -15.04
CA ILE A 563 -42.99 -6.17 -15.79
C ILE A 563 -42.03 -7.31 -15.49
N ASP A 564 -42.56 -8.51 -15.29
CA ASP A 564 -41.76 -9.71 -15.08
C ASP A 564 -41.63 -10.51 -16.39
N GLU A 565 -40.41 -10.86 -16.76
CA GLU A 565 -40.10 -11.56 -18.02
C GLU A 565 -40.02 -13.09 -17.85
N LEU A 566 -40.19 -13.63 -16.64
CA LEU A 566 -40.18 -15.08 -16.35
C LEU A 566 -38.93 -15.81 -16.90
N ARG A 567 -37.75 -15.19 -16.77
CA ARG A 567 -36.50 -15.80 -17.25
C ARG A 567 -35.85 -16.71 -16.21
N GLY A 568 -36.10 -16.47 -14.93
CA GLY A 568 -35.49 -17.18 -13.82
C GLY A 568 -36.20 -18.48 -13.46
N VAL A 569 -35.55 -19.27 -12.61
CA VAL A 569 -36.04 -20.59 -12.18
C VAL A 569 -37.28 -20.44 -11.30
N ALA A 570 -37.24 -19.55 -10.29
CA ALA A 570 -38.30 -19.40 -9.31
C ALA A 570 -39.62 -18.94 -9.94
N GLU A 571 -39.57 -17.98 -10.86
CA GLU A 571 -40.76 -17.48 -11.55
C GLU A 571 -41.45 -18.56 -12.37
N ASN A 572 -40.69 -19.31 -13.16
CA ASN A 572 -41.21 -20.37 -14.02
C ASN A 572 -41.86 -21.47 -13.21
N VAL A 573 -41.26 -21.87 -12.09
CA VAL A 573 -41.85 -22.87 -11.18
C VAL A 573 -43.17 -22.36 -10.57
N ILE A 574 -43.23 -21.10 -10.14
CA ILE A 574 -44.44 -20.52 -9.54
C ILE A 574 -45.59 -20.43 -10.55
N VAL A 575 -45.29 -20.07 -11.80
CA VAL A 575 -46.29 -19.95 -12.87
C VAL A 575 -46.64 -21.31 -13.49
N GLY A 576 -45.86 -22.35 -13.23
CA GLY A 576 -46.06 -23.70 -13.76
C GLY A 576 -45.46 -23.94 -15.16
N GLN A 577 -44.49 -23.12 -15.56
CA GLN A 577 -43.73 -23.29 -16.80
C GLN A 577 -42.47 -24.14 -16.57
N PRO A 578 -41.99 -24.90 -17.58
CA PRO A 578 -40.73 -25.62 -17.48
C PRO A 578 -39.56 -24.63 -17.34
N ILE A 579 -38.60 -24.97 -16.47
CA ILE A 579 -37.41 -24.16 -16.25
C ILE A 579 -36.44 -24.27 -17.43
N LYS A 580 -35.72 -23.19 -17.73
CA LYS A 580 -34.67 -23.14 -18.77
C LYS A 580 -33.31 -23.60 -18.24
N LEU A 581 -33.28 -24.67 -17.45
CA LEU A 581 -32.05 -25.33 -16.96
C LEU A 581 -32.16 -26.83 -17.17
N GLY A 582 -31.02 -27.50 -17.35
CA GLY A 582 -30.97 -28.92 -17.66
C GLY A 582 -31.77 -29.26 -18.92
N THR A 583 -32.60 -30.31 -18.84
CA THR A 583 -33.38 -30.83 -19.99
C THR A 583 -34.36 -29.82 -20.58
N GLY A 584 -34.84 -28.84 -19.81
CA GLY A 584 -35.77 -27.82 -20.29
C GLY A 584 -35.15 -26.78 -21.25
N SER A 585 -33.84 -26.85 -21.46
CA SER A 585 -33.09 -25.94 -22.34
C SER A 585 -32.75 -26.56 -23.70
N ILE A 586 -33.06 -27.84 -23.90
CA ILE A 586 -32.78 -28.58 -25.13
C ILE A 586 -34.02 -28.49 -26.04
N GLU A 587 -33.82 -27.97 -27.25
CA GLU A 587 -34.84 -27.97 -28.29
C GLU A 587 -34.61 -29.15 -29.23
N LEU A 588 -35.64 -29.99 -29.38
CA LEU A 588 -35.60 -31.14 -30.28
C LEU A 588 -36.22 -30.76 -31.63
N SER A 589 -35.50 -31.05 -32.71
CA SER A 589 -36.02 -30.97 -34.07
C SER A 589 -35.91 -32.35 -34.71
N ILE A 590 -37.02 -32.83 -35.28
CA ILE A 590 -37.07 -34.14 -35.94
C ILE A 590 -37.53 -33.95 -37.38
N ASP A 591 -36.78 -34.54 -38.30
CA ASP A 591 -37.15 -34.60 -39.72
C ASP A 591 -38.23 -35.68 -39.93
N VAL A 592 -39.48 -35.23 -39.99
CA VAL A 592 -40.68 -36.08 -40.14
C VAL A 592 -40.64 -36.89 -41.45
N GLY A 593 -39.91 -36.44 -42.47
CA GLY A 593 -39.77 -37.16 -43.74
C GLY A 593 -38.98 -38.47 -43.63
N LYS A 594 -38.05 -38.55 -42.67
CA LYS A 594 -37.21 -39.73 -42.44
C LYS A 594 -37.83 -40.76 -41.49
N ILE A 595 -38.88 -40.41 -40.75
CA ILE A 595 -39.60 -41.31 -39.84
C ILE A 595 -40.50 -42.31 -40.59
N ARG A 596 -40.82 -42.04 -41.87
CA ARG A 596 -41.70 -42.89 -42.68
C ARG A 596 -41.02 -44.11 -43.33
N LYS A 597 -39.74 -44.35 -43.06
CA LYS A 597 -39.02 -45.59 -43.40
C LYS A 597 -38.79 -46.39 -42.14
#